data_AF-A0A3B8UJN3-F1
#
_entry.id   AF-A0A3B8UJN3-F1
#
_cell.length_a   1.000
_cell.length_b   1.000
_cell.length_c   1.000
_cell.angle_alpha   90.00
_cell.angle_beta   90.00
_cell.angle_gamma   90.00
#
_symmetry.space_group_name_H-M   'P 1'
#
loop_
_entity.id
_entity.type
_entity.pdbx_description
1 polymer ?
#
loop_
_entity_poly.entity_id
_entity_poly.type
_entity_poly.pdbx_seq_one_letter_code
_entity_poly.pdbx_strand_id
1 'polypeptide(L)' 'GSSSVPAHVEMMGLIGMGNNPMVGATVAVAVSVQQAADEGKF' A
#
# COMPACT_ATOMS: atom_id res chain seq x y z
N GLY A 1 -16.36 -1.88 -17.98
CA GLY A 1 -15.95 -0.46 -18.05
C GLY A 1 -14.74 -0.26 -17.17
N SER A 2 -13.68 0.35 -17.72
CA SER A 2 -12.46 0.84 -17.03
C SER A 2 -11.68 -0.18 -16.18
N SER A 3 -11.02 -1.14 -16.86
CA SER A 3 -9.92 -1.94 -16.31
C SER A 3 -8.66 -1.12 -15.98
N SER A 4 -8.70 0.21 -16.11
CA SER A 4 -7.58 1.10 -15.79
C SER A 4 -7.50 1.41 -14.31
N VAL A 5 -8.55 1.16 -13.52
CA VAL A 5 -8.54 1.39 -12.07
C VAL A 5 -7.65 0.39 -11.31
N PRO A 6 -7.77 -0.93 -11.55
CA PRO A 6 -6.92 -1.91 -10.87
C PRO A 6 -5.42 -1.72 -11.18
N ALA A 7 -5.08 -1.47 -12.45
CA ALA A 7 -3.69 -1.38 -12.89
C ALA A 7 -2.92 -0.16 -12.33
N HIS A 8 -3.57 1.01 -12.22
CA HIS A 8 -2.89 2.17 -11.63
C HIS A 8 -2.81 2.08 -10.10
N VAL A 9 -3.72 1.36 -9.45
CA VAL A 9 -3.68 1.09 -8.00
C VAL A 9 -2.54 0.12 -7.67
N GLU A 10 -2.37 -0.93 -8.46
CA GLU A 10 -1.19 -1.82 -8.38
C GLU A 10 0.11 -1.05 -8.65
N MET A 11 0.12 -0.17 -9.65
CA MET A 11 1.24 0.72 -9.92
C MET A 11 1.50 1.70 -8.78
N MET A 12 0.48 2.21 -8.09
CA MET A 12 0.64 3.05 -6.89
C MET A 12 1.25 2.27 -5.73
N GLY A 13 0.87 1.00 -5.54
CA GLY A 13 1.52 0.11 -4.57
C GLY A 13 3.00 -0.11 -4.90
N LEU A 14 3.32 -0.39 -6.17
CA LEU A 14 4.69 -0.53 -6.68
C LEU A 14 5.52 0.76 -6.57
N ILE A 15 4.93 1.92 -6.87
CA ILE A 15 5.57 3.24 -6.72
C ILE A 15 5.77 3.57 -5.24
N GLY A 16 4.80 3.23 -4.39
CA GLY A 16 4.86 3.42 -2.94
C GLY A 16 5.99 2.62 -2.28
N MET A 17 6.47 1.55 -2.92
CA MET A 17 7.65 0.81 -2.45
C MET A 17 8.99 1.54 -2.68
N GLY A 18 9.01 2.60 -3.49
CA GLY A 18 10.21 3.38 -3.78
C GLY A 18 11.30 2.57 -4.48
N ASN A 19 12.56 3.02 -4.37
CA ASN A 19 13.73 2.34 -4.96
C ASN A 19 14.28 1.18 -4.10
N ASN A 20 13.66 0.90 -2.94
CA ASN A 20 14.06 -0.18 -2.04
C ASN A 20 12.83 -1.00 -1.63
N PRO A 21 12.54 -2.09 -2.36
CA PRO A 21 11.34 -2.91 -2.15
C PRO A 21 11.19 -3.46 -0.73
N MET A 22 12.31 -3.75 -0.05
CA MET A 22 12.28 -4.24 1.34
C MET A 22 11.79 -3.17 2.31
N VAL A 23 12.21 -1.92 2.14
CA VAL A 23 11.72 -0.78 2.94
C VAL A 23 10.27 -0.46 2.55
N GLY A 24 9.94 -0.54 1.27
CA GLY A 24 8.58 -0.38 0.78
C GLY A 24 7.58 -1.35 1.44
N ALA A 25 7.94 -2.62 1.51
CA ALA A 25 7.12 -3.66 2.13
C ALA A 25 6.95 -3.43 3.64
N THR A 26 8.01 -3.08 4.37
CA THR A 26 7.91 -2.87 5.83
C THR A 26 7.10 -1.62 6.17
N VAL A 27 7.25 -0.54 5.40
CA VAL A 27 6.43 0.68 5.56
C VAL A 27 4.97 0.42 5.20
N ALA A 28 4.68 -0.33 4.13
CA ALA A 28 3.31 -0.69 3.76
C ALA A 28 2.61 -1.48 4.88
N VAL A 29 3.29 -2.48 5.45
CA VAL A 29 2.77 -3.25 6.59
C VAL A 29 2.57 -2.33 7.81
N ALA A 30 3.54 -1.50 8.17
CA ALA A 30 3.43 -0.59 9.31
C ALA A 30 2.25 0.39 9.16
N VAL A 31 2.05 0.96 7.97
CA VAL A 31 0.93 1.86 7.68
C VAL A 31 -0.41 1.13 7.74
N SER A 32 -0.50 -0.08 7.17
CA SER A 32 -1.75 -0.88 7.23
C SER A 32 -2.13 -1.23 8.67
N VAL A 33 -1.14 -1.52 9.50
CA VAL A 33 -1.35 -1.78 10.93
C VAL A 33 -1.80 -0.50 11.63
N GLN A 34 -1.13 0.63 11.41
CA GLN A 34 -1.52 1.90 12.02
C GLN A 34 -2.96 2.30 11.63
N GLN A 35 -3.33 2.18 10.36
CA GLN A 35 -4.68 2.48 9.89
C GLN A 35 -5.73 1.57 10.54
N ALA A 36 -5.45 0.27 10.65
CA ALA A 36 -6.35 -0.65 11.34
C ALA A 36 -6.52 -0.30 12.83
N ALA A 37 -5.48 0.21 13.50
CA ALA A 37 -5.57 0.69 14.89
C ALA A 37 -6.42 1.94 15.00
N ASP A 38 -6.17 2.92 14.15
CA ASP A 38 -6.91 4.19 14.15
C ASP A 38 -8.40 3.99 13.85
N GLU A 39 -8.73 2.98 13.04
CA GLU A 39 -10.09 2.61 12.69
C GLU A 39 -10.77 1.66 13.70
N GLY A 40 -10.06 1.25 14.76
CA GLY A 40 -10.57 0.30 15.76
C GLY A 40 -10.89 -1.08 15.17
N LYS A 41 -10.15 -1.50 14.13
CA LYS A 41 -10.32 -2.78 13.43
C LYS A 41 -9.40 -3.89 13.96
N PHE A 42 -8.82 -3.69 15.14
CA PHE A 42 -8.06 -4.70 15.88
C PHE A 42 -8.88 -5.34 16.99
#